data_AF-A0A2E9U5J8-F1
#
_entry.id   AF-A0A2E9U5J8-F1
#
_cell.length_a   1.000
_cell.length_b   1.000
_cell.length_c   1.000
_cell.angle_alpha   90.00
_cell.angle_beta   90.00
_cell.angle_gamma   90.00
#
_symmetry.space_group_name_H-M   'P 1'
#
loop_
_entity.id
_entity.type
_entity.pdbx_description
1 polymer ?
#
loop_
_entity_poly.entity_id
_entity_poly.type
_entity_poly.pdbx_seq_one_letter_code
_entity_poly.pdbx_strand_id
1 'polypeptide(L)' 'MSISKTHPRYISLKTREKIADGVKKGITSIHGLIAHGRGEAFDYLIGEKTIEAAKKSINKAAVLLLKAKNPVISVNGN' A
#
# COMPACT_ATOMS: atom_id res chain seq x y z
N MET A 1 14.41 -10.79 7.69
CA MET A 1 14.09 -11.73 8.79
C MET A 1 13.17 -12.79 8.20
N SER A 2 13.15 -14.05 8.66
CA SER A 2 12.14 -15.01 8.18
C SER A 2 10.86 -14.87 9.00
N ILE A 3 9.88 -14.14 8.48
CA ILE A 3 8.55 -14.03 9.11
C ILE A 3 7.75 -15.27 8.73
N SER A 4 7.25 -16.03 9.72
CA SER A 4 6.40 -17.20 9.44
C SER A 4 5.13 -16.79 8.69
N LYS A 5 4.74 -17.57 7.68
CA LYS A 5 3.50 -17.36 6.91
C LYS A 5 2.24 -17.49 7.78
N THR A 6 2.32 -18.22 8.91
CA THR A 6 1.23 -18.38 9.86
C THR A 6 1.15 -17.26 10.89
N HIS A 7 2.10 -16.32 10.89
CA HIS A 7 2.11 -15.22 11.84
C HIS A 7 0.90 -14.30 11.58
N PRO A 8 0.15 -13.90 12.64
CA PRO A 8 -1.06 -13.09 12.47
C PRO A 8 -0.81 -11.73 11.79
N ARG A 9 0.42 -11.21 11.91
CA ARG A 9 0.88 -9.95 11.29
C ARG A 9 1.71 -10.13 10.02
N TYR A 10 1.74 -11.32 9.43
CA TYR A 10 2.66 -11.65 8.34
C TYR A 10 2.64 -10.62 7.19
N ILE A 11 1.44 -10.19 6.78
CA ILE A 11 1.26 -9.24 5.67
C ILE A 11 1.85 -7.85 6.01
N SER A 12 1.51 -7.29 7.18
CA SER A 12 2.02 -6.00 7.64
C SER A 12 3.55 -6.03 7.78
N LEU A 13 4.10 -7.05 8.44
CA LEU A 13 5.56 -7.16 8.64
C LEU A 13 6.32 -7.33 7.31
N LYS A 14 5.79 -8.15 6.38
CA LYS A 14 6.39 -8.32 5.05
C LYS A 14 6.37 -7.03 4.24
N THR A 15 5.33 -6.22 4.40
CA THR A 15 5.21 -4.93 3.68
C THR A 15 6.22 -3.92 4.22
N ARG A 16 6.43 -3.87 5.54
CA ARG A 16 7.51 -3.07 6.16
C ARG A 16 8.89 -3.44 5.64
N GLU A 17 9.20 -4.73 5.54
CA GLU A 17 10.47 -5.19 4.98
C GLU A 17 10.66 -4.72 3.54
N LYS A 18 9.61 -4.78 2.70
CA LYS A 18 9.68 -4.30 1.31
C LYS A 18 9.98 -2.81 1.21
N ILE A 19 9.33 -1.98 2.02
CA ILE A 19 9.57 -0.53 2.02
C ILE A 19 11.00 -0.23 2.51
N ALA A 20 11.46 -0.91 3.56
CA ALA A 20 12.83 -0.78 4.05
C ALA A 20 13.87 -1.19 2.98
N ASP A 21 13.61 -2.27 2.25
CA ASP A 21 14.47 -2.69 1.14
C ASP A 21 14.40 -1.74 -0.05
N GLY A 22 13.25 -1.11 -0.29
CA GLY A 22 13.09 -0.03 -1.27
C GLY A 22 14.00 1.16 -0.97
N VAL A 23 14.14 1.54 0.31
CA VAL A 23 15.10 2.57 0.75
C VAL A 23 16.54 2.14 0.49
N LYS A 24 16.92 0.91 0.87
CA LYS A 24 18.28 0.40 0.63
C LYS A 24 18.65 0.37 -0.87
N LYS A 25 17.65 0.17 -1.73
CA LYS A 25 17.81 0.14 -3.19
C LYS A 25 17.75 1.54 -3.84
N GLY A 26 17.56 2.61 -3.06
CA GLY A 26 17.42 3.98 -3.59
C GLY A 26 16.11 4.24 -4.34
N ILE A 27 15.11 3.36 -4.19
CA ILE A 27 13.79 3.48 -4.83
C ILE A 27 12.88 4.35 -3.94
N THR A 28 12.83 4.02 -2.65
CA THR A 28 12.00 4.73 -1.66
C THR A 28 12.85 5.77 -0.93
N SER A 29 12.29 6.95 -0.69
CA SER A 29 12.91 7.94 0.20
C SER A 29 12.85 7.45 1.66
N ILE A 30 13.79 7.90 2.51
CA ILE A 30 13.72 7.66 3.97
C ILE A 30 12.38 8.17 4.53
N HIS A 31 11.87 9.29 4.02
CA HIS A 31 10.55 9.83 4.40
C HIS A 31 9.39 8.88 4.02
N GLY A 32 9.60 8.00 3.05
CA GLY A 32 8.66 6.97 2.64
C GLY A 32 8.41 5.92 3.72
N LEU A 33 9.39 5.65 4.59
CA LEU A 33 9.20 4.79 5.77
C LEU A 33 8.19 5.39 6.75
N ILE A 34 8.32 6.70 7.00
CA ILE A 34 7.42 7.44 7.88
C ILE A 34 6.02 7.49 7.26
N ALA A 35 5.93 7.72 5.94
CA ALA A 35 4.67 7.70 5.22
C ALA A 35 3.97 6.34 5.30
N HIS A 36 4.71 5.24 5.17
CA HIS A 36 4.19 3.89 5.34
C HIS A 36 3.63 3.67 6.76
N GLY A 37 4.36 4.07 7.79
CA GLY A 37 3.91 3.96 9.18
C GLY A 37 2.61 4.74 9.47
N ARG A 38 2.44 5.93 8.87
CA ARG A 38 1.17 6.67 8.96
C ARG A 38 0.02 5.92 8.28
N GLY A 39 0.29 5.30 7.12
CA GLY A 39 -0.68 4.47 6.41
C GLY A 39 -1.13 3.28 7.24
N GLU A 40 -0.19 2.55 7.84
CA GLU A 40 -0.51 1.42 8.72
C GLU A 40 -1.36 1.87 9.92
N ALA A 41 -1.08 3.01 10.54
CA ALA A 41 -1.88 3.52 11.65
C ALA A 41 -3.36 3.70 11.27
N PHE A 42 -3.66 4.22 10.08
CA PHE A 42 -5.04 4.28 9.58
C PHE A 42 -5.59 2.90 9.23
N ASP A 43 -4.77 2.01 8.68
CA ASP A 43 -5.18 0.64 8.33
C ASP A 43 -5.65 -0.14 9.58
N TYR A 44 -4.96 0.02 10.70
CA TYR A 44 -5.40 -0.49 12.01
C TYR A 44 -6.78 0.04 12.41
N LEU A 45 -7.04 1.35 12.24
CA LEU A 45 -8.31 1.97 12.60
C LEU A 45 -9.48 1.46 11.73
N ILE A 46 -9.23 1.14 10.46
CA ILE A 46 -10.26 0.62 9.53
C ILE A 46 -10.36 -0.92 9.55
N GLY A 47 -9.54 -1.59 10.36
CA GLY A 47 -9.56 -3.03 10.56
C GLY A 47 -8.85 -3.84 9.49
N GLU A 48 -7.82 -3.27 8.86
CA GLU A 48 -6.89 -3.94 7.92
C GLU A 48 -7.62 -4.68 6.79
N LYS A 49 -8.67 -4.05 6.25
CA LYS A 49 -9.55 -4.63 5.23
C LYS A 49 -10.06 -3.58 4.26
N THR A 50 -10.42 -4.01 3.06
CA THR A 50 -11.14 -3.15 2.11
C THR A 50 -12.59 -2.95 2.57
N ILE A 51 -12.89 -1.77 3.12
CA ILE A 51 -14.24 -1.39 3.54
C ILE A 51 -15.18 -1.17 2.36
N GLU A 52 -16.49 -1.23 2.59
CA GLU A 52 -17.51 -1.09 1.53
C GLU A 52 -17.43 0.23 0.76
N ALA A 53 -17.14 1.34 1.45
CA ALA A 53 -16.92 2.63 0.79
C ALA A 53 -15.73 2.58 -0.17
N ALA A 54 -14.62 1.94 0.23
CA ALA A 54 -13.44 1.77 -0.62
C ALA A 54 -13.73 0.87 -1.82
N LYS A 55 -14.47 -0.24 -1.65
CA LYS A 55 -14.88 -1.11 -2.76
C LYS A 55 -15.69 -0.35 -3.82
N LYS A 56 -16.66 0.47 -3.40
CA LYS A 56 -17.46 1.32 -4.30
C LYS A 56 -16.57 2.31 -5.08
N SER A 57 -15.64 2.97 -4.39
CA SER A 57 -14.70 3.90 -5.03
C SER A 57 -13.76 3.21 -6.01
N ILE A 58 -13.22 2.03 -5.68
CA ILE A 58 -12.35 1.23 -6.55
C ILE A 58 -13.10 0.88 -7.85
N ASN A 59 -14.33 0.36 -7.75
CA ASN A 59 -15.14 0.03 -8.93
C ASN A 59 -15.38 1.25 -9.81
N LYS A 60 -15.67 2.41 -9.22
CA LYS A 60 -15.88 3.65 -9.98
C LYS A 60 -14.59 4.13 -10.66
N ALA A 61 -13.45 4.07 -9.96
CA ALA A 61 -12.15 4.43 -10.51
C ALA A 61 -11.76 3.54 -11.69
N ALA A 62 -12.00 2.22 -11.59
CA ALA A 62 -11.77 1.29 -12.69
C ALA A 62 -12.60 1.64 -13.94
N VAL A 63 -13.89 1.96 -13.76
CA VAL A 63 -14.75 2.42 -14.87
C VAL A 63 -14.24 3.72 -15.48
N LEU A 64 -13.76 4.66 -14.66
CA LEU A 64 -13.19 5.92 -15.16
C LEU A 64 -11.92 5.69 -15.98
N LEU A 65 -11.01 4.83 -15.51
CA LEU A 65 -9.79 4.47 -16.23
C LEU A 65 -10.11 3.80 -17.58
N LEU A 66 -11.07 2.86 -17.61
CA LEU A 66 -11.48 2.17 -18.84
C LEU A 66 -12.14 3.10 -19.87
N LYS A 67 -12.82 4.15 -19.42
CA LYS A 67 -13.49 5.12 -20.30
C LYS A 67 -12.62 6.30 -20.71
N ALA A 68 -11.47 6.49 -20.07
CA ALA A 68 -10.58 7.60 -20.38
C ALA A 68 -9.93 7.39 -21.75
N LYS A 69 -9.76 8.48 -22.50
CA LYS A 69 -9.05 8.44 -23.80
C LYS A 69 -7.55 8.18 -23.64
N ASN A 70 -6.94 8.80 -22.61
CA ASN A 70 -5.51 8.71 -22.33
C ASN A 70 -5.30 8.54 -20.81
N PRO A 71 -5.66 7.38 -20.21
CA PRO A 71 -5.45 7.16 -18.78
C PRO A 71 -3.96 7.09 -18.46
N VAL A 72 -3.56 7.72 -17.34
CA VAL A 72 -2.18 7.71 -16.85
C VAL A 72 -2.19 7.26 -15.38
N ILE A 73 -1.27 6.37 -15.03
CA ILE A 73 -1.02 5.95 -13.65
C ILE A 73 0.34 6.50 -13.23
N SER A 74 0.35 7.36 -12.21
CA SER A 74 1.58 7.86 -11.61
C SER A 74 2.17 6.81 -10.66
N VAL A 75 3.49 6.65 -10.69
CA VAL A 75 4.24 5.75 -9.80
C VAL A 75 5.23 6.59 -9.00
N ASN A 76 5.39 6.29 -7.71
CA ASN A 76 6.40 6.90 -6.85
C ASN A 76 7.25 5.79 -6.19
N GLY A 77 8.18 6.18 -5.32
CA GLY A 77 9.11 5.24 -4.69
C GLY A 77 8.54 4.37 -3.58
N ASN A 78 7.33 4.66 -3.09
CA ASN A 78 6.67 3.93 -1.99
C ASN A 78 5.94 2.67 -2.48
#